data_AF-A0A6N2S725-F1
#
_entry.id   AF-A0A6N2S725-F1
#
_cell.length_a   1.000
_cell.length_b   1.000
_cell.length_c   1.000
_cell.angle_alpha   90.00
_cell.angle_beta   90.00
_cell.angle_gamma   90.00
#
_symmetry.space_group_name_H-M   'P 1'
#
loop_
_entity.id
_entity.type
_entity.pdbx_description
1 polymer ?
#
loop_
_entity_poly.entity_id
_entity_poly.type
_entity_poly.pdbx_seq_one_letter_code
_entity_poly.pdbx_strand_id
1 'polypeptide(L)'
;MIRPNMYYNELKDSYLFYNISQKTKAYVEQYPGAKLLRMGIGDVSLPLCDTVIKALHEAVDDQASRDRFHGYMPECGAPFLRETIAGYYEKRGVLLSADEVFVSSGASDELGDILDLFERSCSALVIEPSYPAYVDANVMAGRRIVHLSSSEENGFLPEPKEEEMADLIYMFS
;
A
#
# COMPACT_ATOMS: atom_id res chain seq x y z
N MET A 1 -23.84 24.80 2.82
CA MET A 1 -22.81 24.82 1.77
C MET A 1 -21.76 23.79 2.15
N ILE A 2 -21.48 22.82 1.29
CA ILE A 2 -20.52 21.74 1.57
C ILE A 2 -19.09 22.32 1.46
N ARG A 3 -18.32 22.13 2.52
CA ARG A 3 -16.86 22.31 2.67
C ARG A 3 -16.02 21.27 1.93
N PRO A 4 -15.34 21.48 0.78
CA PRO A 4 -14.39 20.47 0.31
C PRO A 4 -13.18 20.38 1.26
N ASN A 5 -12.51 19.22 1.27
CA ASN A 5 -11.25 19.06 2.00
C ASN A 5 -10.15 19.85 1.29
N MET A 6 -9.73 20.97 1.88
CA MET A 6 -8.78 21.89 1.27
C MET A 6 -7.33 21.39 1.26
N TYR A 7 -7.01 20.35 2.04
CA TYR A 7 -5.66 19.76 2.05
C TYR A 7 -5.28 19.12 0.71
N TYR A 8 -6.25 18.77 -0.14
CA TYR A 8 -5.99 18.32 -1.50
C TYR A 8 -5.28 19.36 -2.38
N ASN A 9 -5.35 20.66 -2.02
CA ASN A 9 -4.62 21.71 -2.72
C ASN A 9 -3.11 21.72 -2.39
N GLU A 10 -2.69 21.03 -1.33
CA GLU A 10 -1.28 20.98 -0.90
C GLU A 10 -0.48 19.86 -1.62
N LEU A 11 -1.17 18.99 -2.37
CA LEU A 11 -0.54 18.01 -3.24
C LEU A 11 0.21 18.75 -4.37
N LYS A 12 1.55 18.60 -4.38
CA LYS A 12 2.44 19.41 -5.24
C LYS A 12 2.36 19.08 -6.72
N ASP A 13 1.85 17.90 -7.09
CA ASP A 13 1.73 17.43 -8.47
C ASP A 13 0.66 16.34 -8.59
N SER A 14 0.30 15.98 -9.82
CA SER A 14 -0.42 14.72 -10.04
C SER A 14 0.45 13.52 -9.64
N TYR A 15 -0.19 12.47 -9.11
CA TYR A 15 0.45 11.25 -8.64
C TYR A 15 1.57 10.77 -9.57
N LEU A 16 2.76 10.46 -9.02
CA LEU A 16 3.99 10.17 -9.78
C LEU A 16 3.77 9.21 -10.97
N PHE A 17 3.04 8.12 -10.73
CA PHE A 17 2.80 7.09 -11.75
C PHE A 17 1.84 7.54 -12.85
N TYR A 18 0.94 8.49 -12.57
CA TYR A 18 0.11 9.13 -13.59
C TYR A 18 0.99 9.92 -14.59
N ASN A 19 1.94 10.71 -14.08
CA ASN A 19 2.88 11.45 -14.93
C ASN A 19 3.77 10.54 -15.78
N ILE A 20 4.25 9.43 -15.21
CA ILE A 20 5.01 8.42 -15.96
C ILE A 20 4.14 7.80 -17.08
N SER A 21 2.87 7.49 -16.77
CA SER A 21 1.92 6.96 -17.76
C SER A 21 1.70 7.94 -18.93
N GLN A 22 1.48 9.24 -18.66
CA GLN A 22 1.32 10.25 -19.71
C GLN A 22 2.57 10.40 -20.59
N LYS A 23 3.75 10.48 -19.97
CA LYS A 23 5.03 10.61 -20.71
C LYS A 23 5.34 9.39 -21.57
N THR A 24 5.12 8.19 -21.02
CA THR A 24 5.35 6.94 -21.78
C THR A 24 4.38 6.78 -22.93
N LYS A 25 3.11 7.19 -22.76
CA LYS A 25 2.11 7.22 -23.83
C LYS A 25 2.55 8.16 -24.96
N ALA A 26 2.88 9.41 -24.64
CA ALA A 26 3.32 10.39 -25.63
C ALA A 26 4.57 9.94 -26.40
N TYR A 27 5.52 9.30 -25.71
CA TYR A 27 6.72 8.75 -26.35
C TYR A 27 6.39 7.65 -27.36
N VAL A 28 5.54 6.68 -27.00
CA VAL A 28 5.17 5.58 -27.91
C VAL A 28 4.39 6.09 -29.12
N GLU A 29 3.54 7.11 -28.95
CA GLU A 29 2.83 7.77 -30.05
C GLU A 29 3.79 8.50 -31.00
N GLN A 30 4.81 9.17 -30.47
CA GLN A 30 5.82 9.87 -31.27
C GLN A 30 6.78 8.91 -31.99
N TYR A 31 7.01 7.72 -31.42
CA TYR A 31 7.96 6.74 -31.94
C TYR A 31 7.32 5.35 -32.07
N PRO A 32 6.39 5.14 -33.03
CA PRO A 32 5.60 3.90 -33.14
C PRO A 32 6.43 2.63 -33.45
N GLY A 33 7.69 2.78 -33.90
CA GLY A 33 8.64 1.68 -34.11
C GLY A 33 9.59 1.41 -32.94
N ALA A 34 9.55 2.23 -31.88
CA ALA A 34 10.45 2.07 -30.75
C ALA A 34 9.98 0.97 -29.79
N LYS A 35 10.91 0.09 -29.40
CA LYS A 35 10.66 -0.89 -28.35
C LYS A 35 10.92 -0.25 -26.97
N LEU A 36 9.84 0.15 -26.29
CA LEU A 36 9.94 0.66 -24.92
C LEU A 36 10.02 -0.48 -23.90
N LEU A 37 11.12 -0.53 -23.13
CA LEU A 37 11.26 -1.44 -21.99
C LEU A 37 10.84 -0.70 -20.71
N ARG A 38 9.86 -1.24 -19.99
CA ARG A 38 9.31 -0.62 -18.77
C ARG A 38 9.97 -1.26 -17.54
N MET A 39 10.79 -0.48 -16.83
CA MET A 39 11.50 -0.89 -15.60
C MET A 39 11.22 0.08 -14.44
N GLY A 40 10.07 0.75 -14.45
CA GLY A 40 9.74 1.84 -13.51
C GLY A 40 8.87 1.41 -12.33
N ILE A 41 7.58 1.20 -12.58
CA ILE A 41 6.52 1.12 -11.55
C ILE A 41 6.70 -0.06 -10.57
N GLY A 42 7.43 -1.10 -10.97
CA GLY A 42 7.57 -2.34 -10.17
C GLY A 42 6.44 -3.35 -10.39
N ASP A 43 5.76 -3.28 -11.53
CA ASP A 43 4.69 -4.22 -11.88
C ASP A 43 5.23 -5.61 -12.24
N VAL A 44 4.46 -6.65 -11.95
CA VAL A 44 4.84 -8.05 -12.20
C VAL A 44 4.70 -8.41 -13.68
N SER A 45 5.51 -9.37 -14.15
CA SER A 45 5.54 -9.78 -15.56
C SER A 45 5.14 -11.23 -15.81
N LEU A 46 4.86 -12.00 -14.75
CA LEU A 46 4.50 -13.41 -14.81
C LEU A 46 3.03 -13.61 -14.42
N PRO A 47 2.36 -14.63 -14.99
CA PRO A 47 1.00 -14.99 -14.58
C PRO A 47 0.97 -15.51 -13.15
N LEU A 48 -0.23 -15.51 -12.55
CA LEU A 48 -0.49 -16.22 -11.29
C LEU A 48 -0.16 -17.71 -11.47
N CYS A 49 0.33 -18.35 -10.40
CA CYS A 49 0.68 -19.76 -10.46
C CYS A 49 -0.58 -20.66 -10.52
N ASP A 50 -0.42 -21.85 -11.09
CA ASP A 50 -1.52 -22.81 -11.33
C ASP A 50 -2.31 -23.13 -10.06
N THR A 51 -1.64 -23.26 -8.92
CA THR A 51 -2.29 -23.51 -7.62
C THR A 51 -3.27 -22.40 -7.24
N VAL A 52 -2.89 -21.14 -7.47
CA VAL A 52 -3.77 -19.98 -7.19
C VAL A 52 -4.92 -19.94 -8.17
N ILE A 53 -4.65 -20.13 -9.47
CA ILE A 53 -5.70 -20.15 -10.50
C ILE A 53 -6.73 -21.25 -10.24
N LYS A 54 -6.27 -22.46 -9.87
CA LYS A 54 -7.17 -23.58 -9.51
C LYS A 54 -8.07 -23.23 -8.32
N ALA A 55 -7.51 -22.67 -7.25
CA ALA A 55 -8.27 -22.26 -6.07
C ALA A 55 -9.28 -21.15 -6.39
N LEU A 56 -8.94 -20.20 -7.26
CA LEU A 56 -9.87 -19.17 -7.72
C LEU A 56 -11.04 -19.78 -8.50
N HIS A 57 -10.80 -20.75 -9.37
CA HIS A 57 -11.87 -21.46 -10.08
C HIS A 57 -12.78 -22.23 -9.12
N GLU A 58 -12.20 -22.97 -8.16
CA GLU A 58 -12.97 -23.69 -7.15
C GLU A 58 -13.85 -22.74 -6.33
N ALA A 59 -13.33 -21.58 -5.91
CA ALA A 59 -14.10 -20.57 -5.20
C ALA A 59 -15.26 -19.99 -6.03
N VAL A 60 -15.06 -19.81 -7.35
CA VAL A 60 -16.14 -19.40 -8.27
C VAL A 60 -17.21 -20.49 -8.39
N ASP A 61 -16.82 -21.76 -8.48
CA ASP A 61 -17.75 -22.88 -8.57
C ASP A 61 -18.58 -23.05 -7.29
N ASP A 62 -18.00 -22.78 -6.12
CA ASP A 62 -18.72 -22.77 -4.84
C ASP A 62 -19.80 -21.68 -4.80
N GLN A 63 -19.51 -20.49 -5.33
CA GLN A 63 -20.48 -19.39 -5.43
C GLN A 63 -21.65 -19.69 -6.40
N ALA A 64 -21.46 -20.61 -7.35
CA ALA A 64 -22.53 -21.05 -8.25
C ALA A 64 -23.45 -22.13 -7.64
N SER A 65 -23.04 -22.75 -6.54
CA SER A 65 -23.75 -23.87 -5.93
C SER A 65 -24.54 -23.42 -4.70
N ARG A 66 -25.87 -23.60 -4.70
CA ARG A 66 -26.74 -23.11 -3.61
C ARG A 66 -26.36 -23.66 -2.22
N ASP A 67 -25.84 -24.88 -2.16
CA ASP A 67 -25.39 -25.57 -0.94
C ASP A 67 -24.00 -25.14 -0.45
N ARG A 68 -23.18 -24.53 -1.31
CA ARG A 68 -21.81 -24.05 -0.99
C ARG A 68 -21.64 -22.54 -1.15
N PHE A 69 -22.71 -21.84 -1.50
CA PHE A 69 -22.71 -20.40 -1.63
C PHE A 69 -22.36 -19.74 -0.30
N HIS A 70 -21.47 -18.76 -0.35
CA HIS A 70 -21.11 -17.95 0.80
C HIS A 70 -21.49 -16.48 0.55
N GLY A 71 -22.29 -15.90 1.46
CA GLY A 71 -22.66 -14.49 1.45
C GLY A 71 -21.53 -13.59 1.98
N TYR A 72 -21.89 -12.57 2.77
CA TYR A 72 -20.89 -11.73 3.42
C TYR A 72 -19.92 -12.56 4.26
N MET A 73 -18.63 -12.37 4.00
CA MET A 73 -17.55 -12.88 4.83
C MET A 73 -17.40 -12.06 6.11
N PRO A 74 -16.79 -12.61 7.17
CA PRO A 74 -16.42 -11.84 8.35
C PRO A 74 -15.57 -10.62 7.97
N GLU A 75 -15.82 -9.48 8.62
CA GLU A 75 -15.24 -8.19 8.26
C GLU A 75 -13.71 -8.17 8.32
N CYS A 76 -13.10 -8.86 9.28
CA CYS A 76 -11.64 -8.95 9.41
C CYS A 76 -11.00 -10.01 8.49
N GLY A 77 -11.79 -10.69 7.66
CA GLY A 77 -11.36 -11.78 6.79
C GLY A 77 -11.77 -13.17 7.28
N ALA A 78 -11.69 -14.15 6.37
CA ALA A 78 -12.07 -15.53 6.67
C ALA A 78 -11.16 -16.15 7.74
N PRO A 79 -11.70 -16.86 8.75
CA PRO A 79 -10.90 -17.41 9.86
C PRO A 79 -9.73 -18.29 9.41
N PHE A 80 -9.96 -19.19 8.46
CA PHE A 80 -8.92 -20.08 7.94
C PHE A 80 -7.76 -19.32 7.29
N LEU A 81 -8.04 -18.19 6.65
CA LEU A 81 -7.02 -17.37 6.00
C LEU A 81 -6.17 -16.66 7.06
N ARG A 82 -6.83 -16.09 8.08
CA ARG A 82 -6.15 -15.41 9.20
C ARG A 82 -5.24 -16.37 9.98
N GLU A 83 -5.73 -17.57 10.28
CA GLU A 83 -4.93 -18.64 10.90
C GLU A 83 -3.74 -19.06 10.02
N THR A 84 -3.95 -19.17 8.71
CA THR A 84 -2.89 -19.51 7.75
C THR A 84 -1.81 -18.44 7.69
N ILE A 85 -2.19 -17.16 7.69
CA ILE A 85 -1.26 -16.02 7.72
C ILE A 85 -0.45 -16.03 9.02
N ALA A 86 -1.09 -16.17 10.18
CA ALA A 86 -0.42 -16.26 11.47
C ALA A 86 0.62 -17.41 11.49
N GLY A 87 0.23 -18.61 11.05
CA GLY A 87 1.14 -19.75 10.96
C GLY A 87 2.27 -19.60 9.92
N TYR A 88 2.09 -18.76 8.89
CA TYR A 88 3.17 -18.43 7.94
C TYR A 88 4.25 -17.54 8.56
N TYR A 89 3.85 -16.59 9.42
CA TYR A 89 4.75 -15.71 10.17
C TYR A 89 5.44 -16.45 11.33
N GLU A 90 4.76 -17.40 11.96
CA GLU A 90 5.36 -18.25 13.00
C GLU A 90 6.59 -19.01 12.47
N LYS A 91 6.53 -19.51 11.23
CA LYS A 91 7.68 -20.15 10.55
C LYS A 91 8.89 -19.23 10.36
N ARG A 92 8.72 -17.91 10.53
CA ARG A 92 9.75 -16.88 10.47
C ARG A 92 10.14 -16.35 11.86
N GLY A 93 9.64 -16.97 12.92
CA GLY A 93 9.89 -16.57 14.30
C GLY A 93 9.04 -15.40 14.78
N VAL A 94 7.97 -15.04 14.06
CA VAL A 94 7.03 -13.99 14.45
C VAL A 94 5.75 -14.63 14.97
N LEU A 95 5.47 -14.48 16.26
CA LEU A 95 4.26 -15.01 16.88
C LEU A 95 3.12 -14.02 16.71
N LEU A 96 2.05 -14.44 16.04
CA LEU A 96 0.81 -13.67 15.83
C LEU A 96 -0.39 -14.54 16.21
N SER A 97 -1.38 -13.95 16.86
CA SER A 97 -2.73 -14.50 16.94
C SER A 97 -3.47 -14.25 15.62
N ALA A 98 -4.39 -15.15 15.25
CA ALA A 98 -5.30 -14.88 14.14
C ALA A 98 -6.12 -13.59 14.36
N ASP A 99 -6.37 -13.23 15.62
CA ASP A 99 -7.09 -12.00 16.00
C ASP A 99 -6.31 -10.71 15.68
N GLU A 100 -4.98 -10.81 15.49
CA GLU A 100 -4.10 -9.69 15.09
C GLU A 100 -3.99 -9.53 13.57
N VAL A 101 -4.58 -10.45 12.79
CA VAL A 101 -4.57 -10.41 11.32
C VAL A 101 -5.88 -9.83 10.79
N PHE A 102 -5.79 -8.76 10.01
CA PHE A 102 -6.92 -8.14 9.31
C PHE A 102 -6.67 -8.23 7.80
N VAL A 103 -7.59 -8.83 7.06
CA VAL A 103 -7.45 -9.05 5.60
C VAL A 103 -8.17 -7.93 4.84
N SER A 104 -7.45 -7.31 3.90
CA SER A 104 -7.96 -6.20 3.07
C SER A 104 -7.86 -6.49 1.57
N SER A 105 -8.35 -5.54 0.76
CA SER A 105 -8.21 -5.56 -0.71
C SER A 105 -6.79 -5.25 -1.19
N GLY A 106 -5.96 -4.64 -0.36
CA GLY A 106 -4.57 -4.30 -0.69
C GLY A 106 -3.94 -3.29 0.24
N ALA A 107 -2.60 -3.26 0.25
CA ALA A 107 -1.83 -2.37 1.14
C ALA A 107 -2.02 -0.88 0.84
N SER A 108 -2.30 -0.51 -0.41
CA SER A 108 -2.51 0.90 -0.79
C SER A 108 -3.81 1.48 -0.24
N ASP A 109 -4.87 0.70 -0.18
CA ASP A 109 -6.15 1.12 0.39
C ASP A 109 -6.00 1.28 1.91
N GLU A 110 -5.41 0.27 2.57
CA GLU A 110 -5.17 0.26 4.02
C GLU A 110 -4.25 1.37 4.50
N LEU A 111 -3.31 1.83 3.66
CA LEU A 111 -2.46 2.96 4.00
C LEU A 111 -3.26 4.25 4.27
N GLY A 112 -4.38 4.44 3.56
CA GLY A 112 -5.31 5.53 3.84
C GLY A 112 -6.14 5.23 5.08
N ASP A 113 -6.73 4.03 5.15
CA ASP A 113 -7.69 3.67 6.19
C ASP A 113 -7.04 3.60 7.59
N ILE A 114 -5.79 3.15 7.70
CA ILE A 114 -5.08 3.08 8.97
C ILE A 114 -4.90 4.46 9.61
N LEU A 115 -4.86 5.54 8.82
CA LEU A 115 -4.71 6.91 9.33
C LEU A 115 -5.96 7.41 10.04
N ASP A 116 -7.13 6.82 9.77
CA ASP A 116 -8.40 7.20 10.41
C ASP A 116 -8.48 6.71 11.87
N LEU A 117 -7.60 5.78 12.27
CA LEU A 117 -7.48 5.33 13.67
C LEU A 117 -6.81 6.36 14.58
N PHE A 118 -6.08 7.33 14.02
CA PHE A 118 -5.25 8.27 14.77
C PHE A 118 -5.79 9.69 14.67
N GLU A 119 -5.63 10.51 15.73
CA GLU A 119 -6.02 11.93 15.67
C GLU A 119 -5.24 12.67 14.59
N ARG A 120 -5.87 13.58 13.85
CA ARG A 120 -5.20 14.36 12.78
C ARG A 120 -4.08 15.28 13.27
N SER A 121 -4.05 15.57 14.57
CA SER A 121 -2.99 16.29 15.27
C SER A 121 -1.67 15.50 15.32
N CYS A 122 -1.72 14.17 15.22
CA CYS A 122 -0.54 13.31 15.19
C CYS A 122 0.29 13.58 13.94
N SER A 123 1.58 13.80 14.16
CA SER A 123 2.60 13.96 13.14
C SER A 123 3.12 12.63 12.63
N ALA A 124 3.55 12.60 11.37
CA ALA A 124 4.07 11.40 10.71
C ALA A 124 5.51 11.62 10.25
N LEU A 125 6.41 10.71 10.64
CA LEU A 125 7.77 10.65 10.11
C LEU A 125 7.80 9.77 8.87
N VAL A 126 8.32 10.32 7.78
CA VAL A 126 8.56 9.61 6.52
C VAL A 126 10.05 9.63 6.23
N ILE A 127 10.64 8.44 6.12
CA ILE A 127 12.03 8.26 5.70
C ILE A 127 12.11 8.40 4.18
N GLU A 128 12.91 9.35 3.68
CA GLU A 128 13.02 9.67 2.26
C GLU A 128 14.39 9.30 1.66
N PRO A 129 14.46 8.75 0.44
CA PRO A 129 13.37 8.57 -0.52
C PRO A 129 12.35 7.52 -0.07
N SER A 130 11.06 7.80 -0.30
CA SER A 130 9.93 6.99 0.18
C SER A 130 8.99 6.58 -0.95
N TYR A 131 8.08 5.65 -0.65
CA TYR A 131 6.94 5.42 -1.51
C TYR A 131 5.98 6.62 -1.41
N PRO A 132 5.62 7.29 -2.52
CA PRO A 132 4.93 8.58 -2.49
C PRO A 132 3.55 8.53 -1.82
N ALA A 133 2.91 7.36 -1.78
CA ALA A 133 1.61 7.21 -1.14
C ALA A 133 1.63 7.54 0.37
N TYR A 134 2.76 7.32 1.06
CA TYR A 134 2.88 7.68 2.49
C TYR A 134 2.73 9.19 2.68
N VAL A 135 3.40 9.97 1.82
CA VAL A 135 3.34 11.44 1.84
C VAL A 135 1.96 11.91 1.42
N ASP A 136 1.45 11.43 0.29
CA ASP A 136 0.16 11.86 -0.26
C ASP A 136 -1.00 11.60 0.71
N ALA A 137 -1.03 10.42 1.36
CA ALA A 137 -2.05 10.09 2.35
C ALA A 137 -2.02 11.03 3.56
N ASN A 138 -0.83 11.36 4.08
CA ASN A 138 -0.69 12.28 5.21
C ASN A 138 -0.98 13.74 4.85
N VAL A 139 -0.63 14.18 3.63
CA VAL A 139 -1.00 15.49 3.10
C VAL A 139 -2.53 15.60 3.01
N MET A 140 -3.20 14.64 2.38
CA MET A 140 -4.67 14.64 2.27
C MET A 140 -5.38 14.61 3.63
N ALA A 141 -4.78 13.95 4.62
CA ALA A 141 -5.25 13.92 6.01
C ALA A 141 -4.98 15.22 6.78
N GLY A 142 -4.16 16.14 6.25
CA GLY A 142 -3.79 17.41 6.88
C GLY A 142 -2.78 17.28 8.01
N ARG A 143 -1.97 16.22 8.00
CA ARG A 143 -0.99 15.92 9.06
C ARG A 143 0.32 16.65 8.84
N ARG A 144 1.00 17.00 9.93
CA ARG A 144 2.39 17.48 9.87
C ARG A 144 3.31 16.31 9.52
N ILE A 145 4.08 16.44 8.45
CA ILE A 145 5.07 15.43 8.04
C ILE A 145 6.47 15.87 8.51
N VAL A 146 7.18 14.97 9.17
CA VAL A 146 8.61 15.07 9.46
C VAL A 146 9.35 14.25 8.42
N HIS A 147 10.22 14.89 7.66
CA HIS A 147 10.99 14.24 6.61
C HIS A 147 12.37 13.87 7.15
N LEU A 148 12.72 12.58 7.10
CA LEU A 148 14.00 12.07 7.55
C LEU A 148 14.78 11.53 6.35
N SER A 149 15.93 12.13 6.02
CA SER A 149 16.68 11.73 4.83
C SER A 149 17.50 10.47 5.07
N SER A 150 17.21 9.42 4.31
CA SER A 150 18.01 8.22 4.10
C SER A 150 18.90 8.40 2.86
N SER A 151 20.20 8.20 3.03
CA SER A 151 21.20 8.45 1.99
C SER A 151 22.36 7.47 2.09
N GLU A 152 23.20 7.45 1.05
CA GLU A 152 24.44 6.65 1.10
C GLU A 152 25.35 7.08 2.26
N GLU A 153 25.38 8.37 2.60
CA GLU A 153 26.22 8.91 3.68
C GLU A 153 25.86 8.36 5.06
N ASN A 154 24.58 8.05 5.29
CA ASN A 154 24.10 7.42 6.53
C ASN A 154 23.81 5.92 6.39
N GLY A 155 24.32 5.28 5.33
CA GLY A 155 24.15 3.84 5.09
C GLY A 155 22.69 3.43 4.91
N PHE A 156 21.84 4.36 4.47
CA PHE A 156 20.38 4.22 4.34
C PHE A 156 19.64 3.94 5.66
N LEU A 157 20.28 4.16 6.80
CA LEU A 157 19.72 3.97 8.13
C LEU A 157 19.79 5.28 8.93
N PRO A 158 18.93 6.27 8.63
CA PRO A 158 18.94 7.52 9.36
C PRO A 158 18.44 7.34 10.79
N GLU A 159 19.17 7.91 11.74
CA GLU A 159 18.76 7.97 13.14
C GLU A 159 18.04 9.31 13.39
N PRO A 160 16.77 9.30 13.86
CA PRO A 160 16.05 10.53 14.14
C PRO A 160 16.62 11.25 15.36
N LYS A 161 16.74 12.58 15.26
CA LYS A 161 17.08 13.47 16.37
C LYS A 161 15.84 13.84 17.18
N GLU A 162 16.04 14.49 18.32
CA GLU A 162 14.94 14.92 19.21
C GLU A 162 13.98 15.88 18.49
N GLU A 163 14.49 16.76 17.61
CA GLU A 163 13.68 17.65 16.78
C GLU A 163 12.90 16.96 15.66
N GLU A 164 13.24 15.70 15.34
CA GLU A 164 12.63 14.89 14.29
C GLU A 164 11.62 13.87 14.85
N MET A 165 11.26 13.96 16.14
CA MET A 165 10.26 13.08 16.73
C MET A 165 8.87 13.27 16.08
N ALA A 166 8.18 12.15 15.87
CA ALA A 166 6.81 12.11 15.36
C ALA A 166 6.02 10.99 16.06
N ASP A 167 4.69 11.06 15.94
CA ASP A 167 3.77 10.12 16.58
C ASP A 167 3.62 8.82 15.79
N LEU A 168 3.68 8.92 14.45
CA LEU A 168 3.64 7.80 13.51
C LEU A 168 4.95 7.72 12.74
N ILE A 169 5.47 6.52 12.49
CA ILE A 169 6.71 6.32 11.74
C ILE A 169 6.44 5.33 10.60
N TYR A 170 6.70 5.76 9.36
CA TYR A 170 6.68 4.88 8.20
C TYR A 170 8.06 4.26 7.99
N MET A 171 8.14 2.94 8.17
CA MET A 171 9.35 2.16 7.91
C MET A 171 9.11 1.21 6.73
N PHE A 172 10.01 1.24 5.76
CA PHE A 172 10.07 0.28 4.66
C PHE A 172 11.49 -0.24 4.58
N SER A 173 11.69 -1.51 4.93
CA SER A 173 12.99 -2.19 4.99
C SER A 173 13.22 -3.11 3.80
#